data_AF-A0A3D3SDS1-F1
#
_entry.id   AF-A0A3D3SDS1-F1
#
_cell.length_a   1.000
_cell.length_b   1.000
_cell.length_c   1.000
_cell.angle_alpha   90.00
_cell.angle_beta   90.00
_cell.angle_gamma   90.00
#
_symmetry.space_group_name_H-M   'P 1'
#
loop_
_entity.id
_entity.type
_entity.pdbx_description
1 polymer ?
#
loop_
_entity_poly.entity_id
_entity_poly.type
_entity_poly.pdbx_seq_one_letter_code
_entity_poly.pdbx_strand_id
1 'polypeptide(L)'
;MPPSSALASKPAYRAVYSGFSLSTASTAYPVPVIQTIQSHGSVEIMRGCPNGCRFCHAGYYYRPQRIKSIASIEAEVKALVEEGGYREITLSSLSSGDYPDIA
;
A
#
# COMPACT_ATOMS: atom_id res chain seq x y z
N MET A 1 22.97 16.36 -38.86
CA MET A 1 22.96 15.77 -37.50
C MET A 1 22.89 14.27 -37.66
N PRO A 2 23.92 13.50 -37.26
CA PRO A 2 23.83 12.05 -37.31
C PRO A 2 22.81 11.58 -36.26
N PRO A 3 22.04 10.51 -36.51
CA PRO A 3 21.20 9.91 -35.50
C PRO A 3 22.10 9.40 -34.37
N SER A 4 21.83 9.86 -33.15
CA SER A 4 22.47 9.34 -31.94
C SER A 4 22.40 7.83 -31.96
N SER A 5 23.59 7.21 -32.03
CA SER A 5 23.80 5.77 -31.98
C SER A 5 22.97 5.13 -30.88
N ALA A 6 22.21 4.11 -31.29
CA ALA A 6 21.40 3.24 -30.45
C ALA A 6 22.15 2.82 -29.17
N LEU A 7 21.74 3.40 -28.05
CA LEU A 7 21.84 2.72 -26.77
C LEU A 7 20.92 1.50 -26.90
N ALA A 8 21.49 0.30 -27.07
CA ALA A 8 20.74 -0.93 -26.95
C ALA A 8 20.06 -0.94 -25.58
N SER A 9 18.75 -0.62 -25.56
CA SER A 9 18.01 -0.47 -24.31
C SER A 9 17.94 -1.83 -23.65
N LYS A 10 18.59 -1.99 -22.49
CA LYS A 10 18.41 -3.18 -21.66
C LYS A 10 16.91 -3.39 -21.42
N PRO A 11 16.40 -4.62 -21.47
CA PRO A 11 15.00 -4.87 -21.17
C PRO A 11 14.68 -4.35 -19.76
N ALA A 12 13.62 -3.56 -19.64
CA ALA A 12 13.11 -3.10 -18.35
C ALA A 12 12.32 -4.23 -17.71
N TYR A 13 12.74 -4.67 -16.52
CA TYR A 13 12.00 -5.65 -15.73
C TYR A 13 11.20 -4.95 -14.66
N ARG A 14 9.93 -5.34 -14.53
CA ARG A 14 9.08 -4.85 -13.46
C ARG A 14 9.46 -5.52 -12.14
N ALA A 15 9.94 -4.72 -11.19
CA ALA A 15 10.14 -5.17 -9.82
C ALA A 15 8.80 -5.19 -9.09
N VAL A 16 8.50 -6.29 -8.40
CA VAL A 16 7.33 -6.42 -7.53
C VAL A 16 7.83 -6.80 -6.14
N TYR A 17 7.44 -6.01 -5.13
CA TYR A 17 7.75 -6.34 -3.74
C TYR A 17 6.85 -7.49 -3.26
N SER A 18 7.44 -8.67 -3.10
CA SER A 18 6.75 -9.88 -2.65
C SER A 18 6.52 -9.92 -1.13
N GLY A 19 7.34 -9.21 -0.34
CA GLY A 19 7.27 -9.21 1.13
C GLY A 19 6.06 -8.48 1.73
N PHE A 20 5.22 -7.85 0.90
CA PHE A 20 4.09 -7.03 1.38
C PHE A 20 3.13 -7.78 2.30
N SER A 21 2.92 -9.08 2.04
CA SER A 21 1.92 -9.86 2.78
C SER A 21 2.24 -9.99 4.27
N LEU A 22 3.54 -10.05 4.60
CA LEU A 22 4.06 -10.27 5.94
C LEU A 22 4.77 -9.04 6.52
N SER A 23 4.92 -7.97 5.74
CA SER A 23 5.60 -6.77 6.19
C SER A 23 4.71 -6.01 7.18
N THR A 24 5.19 -5.84 8.40
CA THR A 24 4.65 -4.87 9.36
C THR A 24 5.32 -3.53 9.09
N ALA A 25 4.52 -2.51 8.75
CA ALA A 25 5.03 -1.15 8.61
C ALA A 25 5.55 -0.64 9.97
N SER A 26 6.70 0.04 9.96
CA SER A 26 7.19 0.75 11.15
C SER A 26 6.33 1.98 11.40
N THR A 27 5.85 2.15 12.63
CA THR A 27 5.05 3.29 13.10
C THR A 27 5.85 4.59 13.27
N ALA A 28 7.13 4.62 12.91
CA ALA A 28 8.00 5.78 13.05
C ALA A 28 7.69 6.87 12.01
N TYR A 29 6.57 7.56 12.19
CA TYR A 29 6.20 8.75 11.44
C TYR A 29 6.45 10.02 12.27
N PRO A 30 6.73 11.17 11.62
CA PRO A 30 6.72 12.44 12.32
C PRO A 30 5.33 12.70 12.90
N VAL A 31 5.25 12.80 14.23
CA VAL A 31 3.99 13.12 14.94
C VAL A 31 3.78 14.63 14.87
N PRO A 32 2.65 15.11 14.34
CA PRO A 32 2.38 16.54 14.28
C PRO A 32 2.16 17.10 15.70
N VAL A 33 2.71 18.29 15.95
CA VAL A 33 2.53 19.01 17.23
C VAL A 33 1.21 19.78 17.32
N ILE A 34 0.39 19.71 16.27
CA ILE A 34 -0.94 20.32 16.19
C ILE A 34 -1.94 19.28 15.68
N GLN A 35 -3.21 19.46 16.01
CA GLN A 35 -4.27 18.60 15.51
C GLN A 35 -4.42 18.79 13.98
N THR A 36 -4.30 17.70 13.24
CA THR A 36 -4.48 17.69 11.79
C THR A 36 -5.95 17.48 11.41
N ILE A 37 -6.33 17.91 10.21
CA ILE A 37 -7.70 17.73 9.68
C ILE A 37 -8.04 16.24 9.53
N GLN A 38 -7.08 15.42 9.10
CA GLN A 38 -7.20 13.96 8.98
C GLN A 38 -6.34 13.29 10.06
N SER A 39 -6.75 13.45 11.31
CA SER A 39 -6.04 12.88 12.47
C SER A 39 -6.45 11.43 12.75
N HIS A 40 -6.16 10.53 11.81
CA HIS A 40 -6.40 9.08 11.96
C HIS A 40 -5.17 8.27 11.52
N GLY A 41 -5.02 7.08 12.09
CA GLY A 41 -4.03 6.12 11.63
C GLY A 41 -4.49 5.49 10.32
N SER A 42 -3.57 5.06 9.47
CA SER A 42 -3.90 4.38 8.21
C SER A 42 -3.09 3.09 8.07
N VAL A 43 -3.79 1.99 7.79
CA VAL A 43 -3.20 0.67 7.57
C VAL A 43 -3.51 0.23 6.15
N GLU A 44 -2.47 -0.12 5.38
CA GLU A 44 -2.64 -0.65 4.03
C GLU A 44 -2.86 -2.16 4.10
N ILE A 45 -4.08 -2.61 3.78
CA ILE A 45 -4.49 -4.02 3.91
C ILE A 45 -4.21 -4.84 2.64
N MET A 46 -4.16 -4.18 1.48
CA MET A 46 -4.00 -4.84 0.18
C MET A 46 -3.40 -3.91 -0.87
N ARG A 47 -2.49 -4.45 -1.68
CA ARG A 47 -1.92 -3.79 -2.87
C ARG A 47 -2.38 -4.45 -4.15
N GLY A 48 -2.74 -3.62 -5.13
CA GLY A 48 -3.39 -4.11 -6.34
C GLY A 48 -4.85 -4.42 -6.09
N CYS A 49 -5.60 -4.59 -7.18
CA CYS A 49 -7.02 -4.87 -7.17
C CYS A 49 -7.29 -5.97 -8.20
N PRO A 50 -8.16 -6.96 -7.89
CA PRO A 50 -8.51 -8.00 -8.87
C PRO A 50 -9.26 -7.40 -10.06
N ASN A 51 -9.98 -6.30 -9.83
CA ASN A 51 -10.81 -5.63 -10.83
C ASN A 51 -10.02 -4.99 -11.97
N GLY A 52 -10.60 -5.06 -13.17
CA GLY A 52 -10.04 -4.51 -14.41
C GLY A 52 -10.69 -3.20 -14.83
N CYS A 53 -10.89 -2.26 -13.91
CA CYS A 53 -11.58 -1.01 -14.22
C CYS A 53 -10.85 -0.25 -15.33
N ARG A 54 -11.55 0.05 -16.44
CA ARG A 54 -10.98 0.67 -17.65
C ARG A 54 -10.34 2.05 -17.41
N PHE A 55 -10.79 2.76 -16.38
CA PHE A 55 -10.26 4.05 -15.98
C PHE A 55 -9.13 3.96 -14.94
N CYS A 56 -8.90 2.78 -14.34
CA CYS A 56 -8.00 2.64 -13.21
C CYS A 56 -6.56 2.42 -13.67
N HIS A 57 -5.78 3.50 -13.71
CA HIS A 57 -4.36 3.43 -14.01
C HIS A 57 -3.58 2.58 -12.98
N ALA A 58 -3.98 2.68 -11.70
CA ALA A 58 -3.39 1.92 -10.60
C ALA A 58 -3.52 0.39 -10.79
N GLY A 59 -4.59 -0.07 -11.44
CA GLY A 59 -4.79 -1.47 -11.78
C GLY A 59 -3.68 -2.04 -12.67
N TYR A 60 -3.08 -1.24 -13.55
CA TYR A 60 -1.95 -1.66 -14.38
C TYR A 60 -0.64 -1.70 -13.59
N TYR A 61 -0.40 -0.71 -12.73
CA TYR A 61 0.87 -0.56 -12.00
C TYR A 61 1.03 -1.41 -10.75
N TYR A 62 -0.05 -1.84 -10.09
CA TYR A 62 0.06 -2.53 -8.80
C TYR A 62 -0.15 -4.05 -8.86
N ARG A 63 -0.65 -4.60 -9.98
CA ARG A 63 -0.82 -6.05 -10.19
C ARG A 63 0.50 -6.84 -10.01
N PRO A 64 0.52 -8.07 -9.51
CA PRO A 64 -0.62 -8.86 -9.05
C PRO A 64 -1.23 -8.30 -7.76
N GLN A 65 -2.44 -8.73 -7.42
CA GLN A 65 -3.02 -8.46 -6.10
C GLN A 65 -2.16 -9.11 -5.03
N ARG A 66 -1.91 -8.39 -3.93
CA ARG A 66 -1.16 -8.86 -2.76
C ARG A 66 -1.92 -8.44 -1.52
N ILE A 67 -2.20 -9.41 -0.67
CA ILE A 67 -3.07 -9.25 0.50
C ILE A 67 -2.17 -9.37 1.73
N LYS A 68 -2.31 -8.44 2.65
CA LYS A 68 -1.60 -8.46 3.94
C LYS A 68 -2.26 -9.48 4.85
N SER A 69 -1.50 -10.16 5.70
CA SER A 69 -2.07 -11.09 6.67
C SER A 69 -2.83 -10.35 7.78
N ILE A 70 -3.89 -10.95 8.33
CA ILE A 70 -4.65 -10.39 9.46
C ILE A 70 -3.71 -10.08 10.63
N ALA A 71 -2.82 -11.01 10.98
CA ALA A 71 -1.87 -10.81 12.08
C ALA A 71 -0.97 -9.58 11.88
N SER A 72 -0.50 -9.33 10.64
CA SER A 72 0.26 -8.12 10.33
C SER A 72 -0.60 -6.85 10.42
N ILE A 73 -1.86 -6.91 9.97
CA ILE A 73 -2.80 -5.79 10.08
C ILE A 73 -3.07 -5.47 11.56
N GLU A 74 -3.39 -6.47 12.38
CA GLU A 74 -3.61 -6.31 13.82
C GLU A 74 -2.39 -5.71 14.52
N ALA A 75 -1.19 -6.17 14.18
CA ALA A 75 0.05 -5.61 14.73
C ALA A 75 0.23 -4.12 14.37
N GLU A 76 -0.04 -3.73 13.12
CA GLU A 76 0.03 -2.33 12.68
C GLU A 76 -1.04 -1.46 13.35
N VAL A 77 -2.28 -1.96 13.44
CA VAL A 77 -3.38 -1.27 14.14
C VAL A 77 -3.03 -1.07 15.61
N LYS A 78 -2.54 -2.11 16.28
CA LYS A 78 -2.14 -2.05 17.68
C LYS A 78 -1.06 -1.00 17.91
N ALA A 79 -0.03 -0.97 17.07
CA ALA A 79 1.02 0.04 17.16
C ALA A 79 0.48 1.46 16.95
N LEU A 80 -0.42 1.68 15.98
CA LEU A 80 -1.03 3.00 15.75
C LEU A 80 -1.89 3.47 16.93
N VAL A 81 -2.58 2.55 17.61
CA VAL A 81 -3.43 2.87 18.76
C VAL A 81 -2.58 3.09 20.02
N GLU A 82 -1.71 2.15 20.36
CA GLU A 82 -0.96 2.14 21.63
C GLU A 82 0.23 3.10 21.61
N GLU A 83 0.98 3.16 20.51
CA GLU A 83 2.16 4.02 20.37
C GLU A 83 1.81 5.35 19.70
N GLY A 84 0.95 5.31 18.67
CA GLY A 84 0.57 6.49 17.88
C GLY A 84 -0.57 7.32 18.50
N GLY A 85 -1.33 6.75 19.46
CA GLY A 85 -2.44 7.45 20.11
C GLY A 85 -3.65 7.72 19.21
N TYR A 86 -3.75 7.04 18.05
CA TYR A 86 -4.87 7.23 17.13
C TYR A 86 -6.15 6.57 17.66
N ARG A 87 -7.26 7.32 17.62
CA ARG A 87 -8.61 6.83 18.00
C ARG A 87 -9.41 6.28 16.83
N GLU A 88 -9.03 6.66 15.61
CA GLU A 88 -9.66 6.28 14.36
C GLU A 88 -8.59 5.69 13.45
N ILE A 89 -8.94 4.58 12.77
CA ILE A 89 -8.05 3.85 11.89
C ILE A 89 -8.74 3.64 10.55
N THR A 90 -8.07 4.03 9.47
CA THR A 90 -8.51 3.78 8.09
C THR A 90 -7.85 2.54 7.53
N LEU A 91 -8.67 1.61 7.02
CA LEU A 91 -8.19 0.46 6.25
C LEU A 91 -8.13 0.83 4.76
N SER A 92 -6.91 1.06 4.27
CA SER A 92 -6.65 1.55 2.93
C SER A 92 -6.29 0.43 1.96
N SER A 93 -6.89 0.47 0.77
CA SER A 93 -6.51 -0.35 -0.37
C SER A 93 -7.12 0.23 -1.66
N LEU A 94 -6.87 -0.41 -2.81
CA LEU A 94 -7.53 -0.04 -4.07
C LEU A 94 -8.96 -0.58 -4.20
N SER A 95 -9.36 -1.55 -3.36
CA SER A 95 -10.72 -2.08 -3.28
C SER A 95 -10.88 -2.88 -1.99
N SER A 96 -11.24 -2.21 -0.90
CA SER A 96 -11.22 -2.85 0.43
C SER A 96 -12.28 -3.94 0.58
N GLY A 97 -13.36 -3.88 -0.21
CA GLY A 97 -14.39 -4.93 -0.25
C GLY A 97 -13.94 -6.23 -0.91
N ASP A 98 -12.84 -6.23 -1.67
CA ASP A 98 -12.26 -7.45 -2.26
C ASP A 98 -11.21 -8.12 -1.35
N TYR A 99 -11.03 -7.61 -0.12
CA TYR A 99 -10.18 -8.26 0.87
C TYR A 99 -10.89 -9.52 1.39
N PRO A 100 -10.25 -10.72 1.38
CA PRO A 100 -10.93 -11.99 1.64
C PRO A 100 -11.68 -12.09 2.96
N ASP A 101 -11.16 -11.47 4.02
CA ASP A 101 -11.69 -11.60 5.38
C ASP A 101 -12.49 -10.37 5.85
N ILE A 102 -12.91 -9.48 4.94
CA ILE A 102 -13.70 -8.26 5.26
C ILE A 102 -15.19 -8.41 4.91
N ALA A 103 -15.53 -9.23 3.91
CA ALA A 103 -16.88 -9.37 3.36
C ALA A 103 -17.77 -10.36 4.12
#